data_AF-A0A953CNS7-F1
#
_entry.id   AF-A0A953CNS7-F1
#
_cell.length_a   1.000
_cell.length_b   1.000
_cell.length_c   1.000
_cell.angle_alpha   90.00
_cell.angle_beta   90.00
_cell.angle_gamma   90.00
#
_symmetry.space_group_name_H-M   'P 1'
#
loop_
_entity.id
_entity.type
_entity.pdbx_description
1 polymer ?
#
loop_
_entity_poly.entity_id
_entity_poly.type
_entity_poly.pdbx_seq_one_letter_code
_entity_poly.pdbx_strand_id
1 'polypeptide(L)'
;MARTLTRTRTAPPQPLRRLTAALLFAAGGQAAPALAESELTGAALALHMGCYNCHRTPARHDAPTFERMAAHYEKLRGQEGAAAKEAEHLRRGEPFRRIVAHEQLSPETATKLMQWLIDGAKPASAGG
;
A
#
# COMPACT_ATOMS: atom_id res chain seq x y z
N MET A 1 -1.95 10.90 -80.04
CA MET A 1 -1.17 12.09 -79.65
C MET A 1 -2.00 12.94 -78.71
N ALA A 2 -1.34 13.46 -77.67
CA ALA A 2 -1.68 14.58 -76.79
C ALA A 2 -3.05 14.58 -76.06
N ARG A 3 -3.12 14.39 -74.74
CA ARG A 3 -2.71 15.26 -73.60
C ARG A 3 -3.78 16.30 -73.20
N THR A 4 -4.18 16.22 -71.92
CA THR A 4 -4.55 17.32 -70.99
C THR A 4 -5.89 18.06 -71.28
N LEU A 5 -6.74 18.48 -70.33
CA LEU A 5 -6.63 18.75 -68.89
C LEU A 5 -8.04 19.09 -68.31
N THR A 6 -8.21 18.93 -66.99
CA THR A 6 -9.02 19.78 -66.07
C THR A 6 -10.57 19.65 -65.98
N ARG A 7 -10.99 18.82 -65.02
CA ARG A 7 -11.90 19.08 -63.87
C ARG A 7 -12.90 20.27 -63.87
N THR A 8 -14.17 19.97 -63.56
CA THR A 8 -15.17 20.78 -62.79
C THR A 8 -16.30 19.82 -62.32
N ARG A 9 -16.30 19.27 -61.08
CA ARG A 9 -17.02 19.66 -59.84
C ARG A 9 -18.49 20.06 -60.08
N THR A 10 -19.49 19.26 -59.68
CA THR A 10 -20.35 19.32 -58.45
C THR A 10 -21.47 18.26 -58.58
N ALA A 11 -22.17 17.67 -57.61
CA ALA A 11 -22.15 17.51 -56.14
C ALA A 11 -23.02 16.25 -55.82
N PRO A 12 -22.76 15.44 -54.77
CA PRO A 12 -23.65 14.33 -54.40
C PRO A 12 -24.78 14.78 -53.44
N PRO A 13 -25.99 14.21 -53.54
CA PRO A 13 -27.03 14.42 -52.53
C PRO A 13 -26.65 13.69 -51.22
N GLN A 14 -26.67 14.41 -50.10
CA GLN A 14 -26.72 13.81 -48.76
C GLN A 14 -28.14 13.28 -48.53
N PRO A 15 -28.34 12.18 -47.78
CA PRO A 15 -28.30 12.29 -46.32
C PRO A 15 -27.90 11.02 -45.56
N LEU A 16 -27.85 11.20 -44.23
CA LEU A 16 -27.92 10.18 -43.17
C LEU A 16 -26.59 9.62 -42.67
N ARG A 17 -25.95 10.45 -41.84
CA ARG A 17 -25.88 10.19 -40.39
C ARG A 17 -25.51 8.75 -40.04
N ARG A 18 -24.21 8.45 -40.03
CA ARG A 18 -23.63 7.36 -39.23
C ARG A 18 -22.42 7.86 -38.48
N LEU A 19 -22.74 8.42 -37.31
CA LEU A 19 -22.03 8.29 -36.03
C LEU A 19 -20.51 8.15 -36.14
N THR A 20 -19.83 9.27 -35.90
CA THR A 20 -18.46 9.32 -35.39
C THR A 20 -18.35 8.50 -34.10
N ALA A 21 -17.95 7.24 -34.21
CA ALA A 21 -17.40 6.50 -33.08
C ALA A 21 -15.93 6.92 -32.91
N ALA A 22 -15.72 8.09 -32.30
CA ALA A 22 -14.42 8.43 -31.75
C ALA A 22 -14.19 7.50 -30.56
N LEU A 23 -13.48 6.39 -30.79
CA LEU A 23 -12.85 5.60 -29.73
C LEU A 23 -11.73 6.46 -29.14
N LEU A 24 -12.10 7.34 -28.22
CA LEU A 24 -11.18 7.91 -27.26
C LEU A 24 -10.68 6.74 -26.40
N PHE A 25 -9.50 6.23 -26.73
CA PHE A 25 -8.69 5.46 -25.81
C PHE A 25 -8.40 6.37 -24.61
N ALA A 26 -9.27 6.30 -23.59
CA ALA A 26 -8.96 6.83 -22.28
C ALA A 26 -7.74 6.05 -21.78
N ALA A 27 -6.57 6.69 -21.84
CA ALA A 27 -5.40 6.28 -21.11
C ALA A 27 -5.72 6.36 -19.61
N GLY A 28 -6.37 5.31 -19.09
CA GLY A 28 -6.45 5.06 -17.66
C GLY A 28 -5.02 4.78 -17.19
N GLY A 29 -4.36 5.80 -16.65
CA GLY A 29 -3.12 5.63 -15.92
C GLY A 29 -3.39 4.68 -14.76
N GLN A 30 -2.89 3.45 -14.87
CA GLN A 30 -2.89 2.47 -13.80
C GLN A 30 -1.87 2.97 -12.77
N ALA A 31 -2.26 3.92 -11.92
CA ALA A 31 -1.51 4.21 -10.72
C ALA A 31 -1.60 2.96 -9.84
N ALA A 32 -0.47 2.29 -9.68
CA ALA A 32 -0.29 1.12 -8.82
C ALA A 32 -0.78 1.40 -7.38
N PRO A 33 -1.12 0.36 -6.59
CA PRO A 33 -1.83 0.46 -5.29
C PRO A 33 -1.06 1.13 -4.13
N ALA A 34 0.01 1.90 -4.40
CA ALA A 34 0.86 2.52 -3.38
C ALA A 34 0.11 3.52 -2.49
N LEU A 35 -0.95 4.17 -2.98
CA LEU A 35 -1.76 5.08 -2.16
C LEU A 35 -2.59 4.33 -1.11
N ALA A 36 -2.99 3.09 -1.39
CA ALA A 36 -3.79 2.31 -0.44
C ALA A 36 -2.96 1.87 0.77
N GLU A 37 -1.66 1.60 0.60
CA GLU A 37 -0.79 1.15 1.69
C GLU A 37 -0.47 2.27 2.70
N SER A 38 -0.33 3.52 2.23
CA SER A 38 -0.08 4.67 3.13
C SER A 38 -1.26 4.94 4.08
N GLU A 39 -2.48 4.63 3.67
CA GLU A 39 -3.69 4.83 4.49
C GLU A 39 -3.89 3.73 5.54
N LEU A 40 -3.25 2.57 5.38
CA LEU A 40 -3.39 1.47 6.33
C LEU A 40 -2.70 1.80 7.66
N THR A 41 -3.41 1.52 8.75
CA THR A 41 -2.88 1.64 10.11
C THR A 41 -3.28 0.44 10.95
N GLY A 42 -2.64 0.31 12.12
CA GLY A 42 -2.97 -0.68 13.12
C GLY A 42 -2.97 -2.13 12.63
N ALA A 43 -4.00 -2.89 13.03
CA ALA A 43 -4.09 -4.31 12.74
C ALA A 43 -4.17 -4.62 11.23
N ALA A 44 -4.80 -3.74 10.44
CA ALA A 44 -4.89 -3.89 8.99
C ALA A 44 -3.52 -3.74 8.32
N LEU A 45 -2.73 -2.76 8.74
CA LEU A 45 -1.35 -2.60 8.27
C LEU A 45 -0.49 -3.81 8.67
N ALA A 46 -0.60 -4.28 9.92
CA ALA A 46 0.14 -5.44 10.40
C ALA A 46 -0.23 -6.74 9.65
N LEU A 47 -1.49 -6.90 9.23
CA LEU A 47 -1.91 -8.00 8.35
C LEU A 47 -1.29 -7.86 6.96
N HIS A 48 -1.40 -6.68 6.36
CA HIS A 48 -0.85 -6.38 5.02
C HIS A 48 0.66 -6.62 4.94
N MET A 49 1.40 -6.20 5.97
CA MET A 49 2.85 -6.42 6.07
C MET A 49 3.25 -7.84 6.48
N GLY A 50 2.28 -8.75 6.69
CA GLY A 50 2.55 -10.15 7.03
C GLY A 50 3.04 -10.39 8.46
N CYS A 51 2.87 -9.43 9.38
CA CYS A 51 3.33 -9.54 10.77
C CYS A 51 2.67 -10.74 11.51
N TYR A 52 1.45 -11.10 11.14
CA TYR A 52 0.70 -12.23 11.71
C TYR A 52 1.29 -13.61 11.38
N ASN A 53 2.21 -13.71 10.40
CA ASN A 53 2.90 -14.96 10.09
C ASN A 53 3.70 -15.49 11.30
N CYS A 54 4.15 -14.58 12.18
CA CYS A 54 4.90 -14.89 13.39
C CYS A 54 4.16 -14.47 14.68
N HIS A 55 3.58 -13.27 14.73
CA HIS A 55 3.07 -12.63 15.95
C HIS A 55 1.60 -12.92 16.31
N ARG A 56 0.96 -13.91 15.64
CA ARG A 56 -0.42 -14.34 15.93
C ARG A 56 -0.54 -14.98 17.33
N THR A 57 -1.76 -15.35 17.71
CA THR A 57 -2.04 -16.14 18.92
C THR A 57 -2.61 -17.51 18.51
N PRO A 58 -1.96 -18.65 18.84
CA PRO A 58 -0.66 -18.77 19.50
C PRO A 58 0.49 -18.37 18.57
N ALA A 59 1.54 -17.75 19.13
CA ALA A 59 2.68 -17.29 18.35
C ALA A 59 3.38 -18.43 17.63
N ARG A 60 3.97 -18.12 16.47
CA ARG A 60 4.83 -19.06 15.76
C ARG A 60 6.27 -18.87 16.22
N HIS A 61 6.99 -19.97 16.41
CA HIS A 61 8.38 -19.95 16.88
C HIS A 61 8.48 -19.21 18.23
N ASP A 62 9.58 -18.51 18.46
CA ASP A 62 9.84 -17.74 19.69
C ASP A 62 9.35 -16.28 19.60
N ALA A 63 8.48 -15.94 18.64
CA ALA A 63 7.99 -14.58 18.48
C ALA A 63 7.02 -14.20 19.62
N PRO A 64 7.07 -12.97 20.17
CA PRO A 64 6.07 -12.50 21.13
C PRO A 64 4.72 -12.26 20.44
N THR A 65 3.59 -12.47 21.14
CA THR A 65 2.28 -12.05 20.61
C THR A 65 2.16 -10.53 20.58
N PHE A 66 1.22 -10.00 19.78
CA PHE A 66 0.91 -8.57 19.80
C PHE A 66 0.53 -8.06 21.19
N GLU A 67 -0.24 -8.83 21.97
CA GLU A 67 -0.59 -8.42 23.35
C GLU A 67 0.65 -8.28 24.24
N ARG A 68 1.59 -9.23 24.14
CA ARG A 68 2.85 -9.18 24.91
C ARG A 68 3.72 -7.99 24.48
N MET A 69 3.76 -7.67 23.18
CA MET A 69 4.49 -6.50 22.67
C MET A 69 3.84 -5.19 23.13
N ALA A 70 2.51 -5.07 23.04
CA ALA A 70 1.79 -3.89 23.49
C ALA A 70 2.05 -3.59 24.98
N ALA A 71 2.00 -4.61 25.83
CA ALA A 71 2.33 -4.48 27.25
C ALA A 71 3.79 -4.05 27.48
N HIS A 72 4.73 -4.54 26.66
CA HIS A 72 6.14 -4.15 26.77
C HIS A 72 6.39 -2.67 26.42
N TYR A 73 5.67 -2.16 25.43
CA TYR A 73 5.86 -0.80 24.89
C TYR A 73 4.97 0.26 25.55
N GLU A 74 4.04 -0.11 26.42
CA GLU A 74 3.12 0.81 27.12
C GLU A 74 3.84 1.99 27.80
N LYS A 75 5.01 1.73 28.39
CA LYS A 75 5.86 2.73 29.06
C LYS A 75 6.28 3.90 28.15
N LEU A 76 6.22 3.72 26.83
CA LEU A 76 6.59 4.73 25.83
C LEU A 76 5.43 5.63 25.42
N ARG A 77 4.21 5.38 25.91
CA ARG A 77 3.02 6.16 25.56
C ARG A 77 3.21 7.64 25.90
N GLY A 78 2.90 8.51 24.95
CA GLY A 78 3.04 9.96 25.10
C GLY A 78 4.46 10.51 24.98
N GLN A 79 5.47 9.65 24.77
CA GLN A 79 6.84 10.11 24.53
C GLN A 79 7.04 10.51 23.07
N GLU A 80 7.40 11.77 22.84
CA GLU A 80 7.68 12.29 21.50
C GLU A 80 8.84 11.52 20.84
N GLY A 81 8.66 11.10 19.58
CA GLY A 81 9.68 10.39 18.80
C GLY A 81 9.95 8.94 19.20
N ALA A 82 9.29 8.40 20.24
CA ALA A 82 9.54 7.03 20.70
C ALA A 82 9.23 5.98 19.63
N ALA A 83 8.11 6.12 18.91
CA ALA A 83 7.76 5.21 17.82
C ALA A 83 8.80 5.19 16.70
N ALA A 84 9.30 6.36 16.28
CA ALA A 84 10.31 6.46 15.23
C ALA A 84 11.65 5.84 15.65
N LYS A 85 12.05 6.04 16.92
CA LYS A 85 13.26 5.43 17.49
C LYS A 85 13.18 3.91 17.49
N GLU A 86 12.08 3.35 17.98
CA GLU A 86 11.89 1.89 18.03
C GLU A 86 11.70 1.29 16.62
N ALA A 87 11.10 2.02 15.70
CA ALA A 87 10.95 1.61 14.31
C ALA A 87 12.32 1.46 13.63
N GLU A 88 13.24 2.36 13.93
CA GLU A 88 14.60 2.27 13.43
C GLU A 88 15.38 1.10 14.05
N HIS A 89 15.19 0.82 15.35
CA HIS A 89 15.75 -0.40 15.97
C HIS A 89 15.23 -1.69 15.30
N LEU A 90 13.91 -1.76 15.08
CA LEU A 90 13.25 -2.86 14.39
C LEU A 90 13.87 -3.12 13.02
N ARG A 91 14.07 -2.06 12.23
CA ARG A 91 14.64 -2.13 10.87
C ARG A 91 16.12 -2.53 10.85
N ARG A 92 16.88 -2.22 11.90
CA ARG A 92 18.27 -2.70 12.05
C ARG A 92 18.35 -4.14 12.55
N GLY A 93 17.22 -4.71 12.99
CA GLY A 93 17.18 -6.01 13.64
C GLY A 93 17.75 -6.00 15.05
N GLU A 94 18.01 -4.85 15.66
CA GLU A 94 18.62 -4.76 17.00
C GLU A 94 17.54 -4.73 18.09
N PRO A 95 17.76 -5.37 19.27
CA PRO A 95 18.88 -6.22 19.68
C PRO A 95 18.75 -7.70 19.26
N PHE A 96 17.81 -8.02 18.36
CA PHE A 96 17.42 -9.39 18.05
C PHE A 96 18.11 -9.94 16.78
N ARG A 97 17.65 -11.08 16.27
CA ARG A 97 18.14 -11.65 15.02
C ARG A 97 17.75 -10.73 13.86
N ARG A 98 18.66 -10.58 12.88
CA ARG A 98 18.41 -9.93 11.59
C ARG A 98 17.31 -10.66 10.82
N ILE A 99 16.07 -10.19 10.96
CA ILE A 99 14.88 -10.75 10.30
C ILE A 99 14.60 -9.91 9.07
N VAL A 100 14.77 -10.49 7.88
CA VAL A 100 14.63 -9.80 6.58
C VAL A 100 13.29 -9.05 6.46
N ALA A 101 12.20 -9.63 6.94
CA ALA A 101 10.89 -8.99 6.92
C ALA A 101 10.83 -7.68 7.72
N HIS A 102 11.63 -7.54 8.78
CA HIS A 102 11.72 -6.29 9.55
C HIS A 102 12.61 -5.26 8.85
N GLU A 103 13.74 -5.70 8.27
CA GLU A 103 14.71 -4.83 7.58
C GLU A 103 14.13 -4.19 6.31
N GLN A 104 13.18 -4.88 5.66
CA GLN A 104 12.51 -4.41 4.44
C GLN A 104 11.40 -3.38 4.69
N LEU A 105 11.01 -3.14 5.95
CA LEU A 105 10.02 -2.11 6.26
C LEU A 105 10.57 -0.73 5.87
N SER A 106 9.71 0.09 5.27
CA SER A 106 10.02 1.51 5.12
C SER A 106 10.08 2.19 6.51
N PRO A 107 10.83 3.30 6.67
CA PRO A 107 10.84 4.05 7.92
C PRO A 107 9.43 4.46 8.39
N GLU A 108 8.57 4.87 7.45
CA GLU A 108 7.20 5.29 7.74
C GLU A 108 6.33 4.13 8.21
N THR A 109 6.35 3.01 7.48
CA THR A 109 5.57 1.81 7.81
C THR A 109 5.98 1.25 9.18
N ALA A 110 7.29 1.17 9.46
CA ALA A 110 7.79 0.73 10.75
C ALA A 110 7.33 1.67 11.88
N THR A 111 7.34 2.99 11.65
CA THR A 111 6.87 3.98 12.64
C THR A 111 5.38 3.82 12.92
N LYS A 112 4.54 3.63 11.89
CA LYS A 112 3.10 3.38 12.06
C LYS A 112 2.83 2.11 12.88
N LEU A 113 3.58 1.03 12.62
CA LEU A 113 3.46 -0.22 13.37
C LEU A 113 3.91 -0.06 14.84
N MET A 114 5.03 0.61 15.10
CA MET A 114 5.52 0.84 16.46
C MET A 114 4.61 1.77 17.26
N GLN A 115 4.08 2.82 16.62
CA GLN A 115 3.11 3.71 17.25
C GLN A 115 1.86 2.92 17.67
N TRP A 116 1.33 2.07 16.79
CA TRP A 116 0.20 1.21 17.11
C TRP A 116 0.47 0.25 18.29
N LEU A 117 1.68 -0.32 18.39
CA LEU A 117 2.07 -1.13 19.55
C LEU A 117 2.08 -0.32 20.85
N ILE A 118 2.71 0.87 20.83
CA ILE A 118 2.79 1.79 21.97
C ILE A 118 1.39 2.22 22.42
N ASP A 119 0.47 2.43 21.47
CA ASP A 119 -0.92 2.81 21.74
C ASP A 119 -1.77 1.68 22.34
N GLY A 120 -1.24 0.46 22.42
CA GLY A 120 -1.90 -0.70 23.01
C GLY A 120 -2.54 -1.59 21.96
N ALA A 121 -1.75 -2.04 20.99
CA ALA A 121 -2.20 -2.87 19.87
C ALA A 121 -3.15 -4.00 20.32
N LYS A 122 -4.28 -4.11 19.62
CA LYS A 122 -5.23 -5.21 19.74
C LYS A 122 -5.16 -6.05 18.46
N PRO A 123 -5.05 -7.39 18.53
CA PRO A 123 -5.06 -8.21 17.33
C PRO A 123 -6.33 -7.92 16.52
N ALA A 124 -6.23 -8.05 15.20
CA ALA A 124 -7.41 -8.07 14.33
C ALA A 124 -8.35 -9.12 14.93
N SER A 125 -9.55 -8.69 15.32
CA SER A 125 -10.55 -9.60 15.86
C SER A 125 -10.65 -10.78 14.90
N ALA A 126 -10.43 -12.00 15.40
CA ALA A 126 -10.68 -13.19 14.62
C ALA A 126 -12.16 -13.13 14.24
N GLY A 127 -12.46 -12.74 13.02
CA GLY A 127 -13.77 -12.98 12.44
C GLY A 127 -14.00 -14.48 12.54
N GLY A 128 -15.02 -14.87 13.30
CA GLY A 128 -15.47 -16.25 13.41
C GLY A 128 -15.97 -16.82 12.09
#